data_AF-A0A6L4YZ10-F1
#
_entry.id   AF-A0A6L4YZ10-F1
#
_cell.length_a   1.000
_cell.length_b   1.000
_cell.length_c   1.000
_cell.angle_alpha   90.00
_cell.angle_beta   90.00
_cell.angle_gamma   90.00
#
_symmetry.space_group_name_H-M   'P 1'
#
loop_
_entity.id
_entity.type
_entity.pdbx_description
1 polymer ?
#
loop_
_entity_poly.entity_id
_entity_poly.type
_entity_poly.pdbx_seq_one_letter_code
_entity_poly.pdbx_strand_id
1 'polypeptide(L)'
;MKKTVFCLTALSLLFYQAVNAQTNDFYDDAPQADLVMSALTLEGEIGNPGTVDFSALPLRQIVVKETLFDGKNGTFVGSYQYEGYSLYDILDRVVLKKKNEAEFAPIIDLFVVIENAAGEKAVISWGELYYPIHRHEIIIASKVRRIVPSKTKELWPLPAVSKLVVASDLYTERNISSPVKITIRSSTLNYKVDRNIPDMYAGELKFSDRDQLRKSISDGGLEGNQVSYGSVFYGRGTGIHGTTPFRGVMLKDFSADIYKMSGENLKTGLFVVSAPDGYRAVFTYSEIFNRNDQAEVLIVPMSGVKKQGAFLLYPAADFFSDRSIRCLNEVKFMQLSDM
;
A
#
# COMPACT_ATOMS: atom_id res chain seq x y z
N MET A 1 5.25 -75.27 -33.00
CA MET A 1 6.51 -74.49 -32.98
C MET A 1 6.26 -73.15 -33.65
N LYS A 2 6.52 -72.06 -32.91
CA LYS A 2 6.89 -70.69 -33.34
C LYS A 2 5.93 -69.93 -34.31
N LYS A 3 5.31 -68.86 -33.79
CA LYS A 3 5.58 -67.42 -34.12
C LYS A 3 4.86 -66.99 -35.43
N THR A 4 4.12 -65.89 -35.57
CA THR A 4 4.19 -64.58 -34.92
C THR A 4 2.85 -63.87 -35.12
N VAL A 5 2.39 -63.21 -34.06
CA VAL A 5 1.29 -62.23 -34.02
C VAL A 5 1.70 -60.96 -34.79
N PHE A 6 0.83 -60.41 -35.62
CA PHE A 6 0.89 -58.99 -35.98
C PHE A 6 -0.45 -58.34 -35.64
N CYS A 7 -0.51 -57.75 -34.44
CA CYS A 7 -1.56 -56.84 -34.02
C CYS A 7 -1.49 -55.57 -34.87
N LEU A 8 -2.49 -55.33 -35.71
CA LEU A 8 -2.83 -53.99 -36.16
C LEU A 8 -3.68 -53.33 -35.05
N THR A 9 -3.03 -52.94 -33.95
CA THR A 9 -3.60 -51.90 -33.10
C THR A 9 -3.35 -50.57 -33.78
N ALA A 10 -4.35 -50.11 -34.54
CA ALA A 10 -4.47 -48.70 -34.90
C ALA A 10 -4.60 -47.91 -33.59
N LEU A 11 -3.46 -47.55 -33.01
CA LEU A 11 -3.38 -46.61 -31.91
C LEU A 11 -3.72 -45.26 -32.53
N SER A 12 -5.00 -44.91 -32.49
CA SER A 12 -5.47 -43.55 -32.59
C SER A 12 -4.78 -42.74 -31.48
N LEU A 13 -3.59 -42.22 -31.79
CA LEU A 13 -3.02 -41.06 -31.15
C LEU A 13 -3.97 -39.91 -31.46
N LEU A 14 -5.06 -39.86 -30.70
CA LEU A 14 -5.77 -38.63 -30.39
C LEU A 14 -4.71 -37.72 -29.78
N PHE A 15 -4.09 -36.90 -30.62
CA PHE A 15 -3.54 -35.64 -30.19
C PHE A 15 -4.69 -34.90 -29.52
N TYR A 16 -4.74 -34.98 -28.20
CA TYR A 16 -5.35 -33.95 -27.37
C TYR A 16 -4.48 -32.70 -27.57
N GLN A 17 -4.61 -32.05 -28.74
CA GLN A 17 -4.56 -30.61 -28.72
C GLN A 17 -5.80 -30.21 -27.95
N ALA A 18 -5.64 -30.04 -26.64
CA ALA A 18 -6.53 -29.18 -25.90
C ALA A 18 -6.50 -27.85 -26.67
N VAL A 19 -7.52 -27.65 -27.50
CA VAL A 19 -7.95 -26.31 -27.88
C VAL A 19 -8.30 -25.69 -26.54
N ASN A 20 -7.32 -25.09 -25.87
CA ASN A 20 -7.61 -24.16 -24.80
C ASN A 20 -8.48 -23.12 -25.49
N ALA A 21 -9.78 -23.21 -25.28
CA ALA A 21 -10.69 -22.17 -25.69
C ALA A 21 -10.11 -20.90 -25.08
N GLN A 22 -9.58 -20.02 -25.94
CA GLN A 22 -8.99 -18.77 -25.50
C GLN A 22 -10.08 -18.06 -24.71
N THR A 23 -9.87 -17.90 -23.41
CA THR A 23 -10.80 -17.14 -22.58
C THR A 23 -10.67 -15.67 -22.98
N ASN A 24 -11.59 -14.82 -22.51
CA ASN A 24 -11.43 -13.38 -22.71
C ASN A 24 -10.35 -12.78 -21.79
N ASP A 25 -9.73 -13.58 -20.93
CA ASP A 25 -8.76 -13.13 -19.95
C ASP A 25 -7.33 -13.29 -20.47
N PHE A 26 -6.80 -12.23 -21.07
CA PHE A 26 -5.42 -12.19 -21.55
C PHE A 26 -4.35 -12.37 -20.44
N TYR A 27 -4.75 -12.36 -19.17
CA TYR A 27 -3.87 -12.60 -18.04
C TYR A 27 -3.77 -14.09 -17.67
N ASP A 28 -4.57 -14.98 -18.29
CA ASP A 28 -4.59 -16.42 -18.02
C ASP A 28 -3.93 -17.32 -19.10
N ASP A 29 -3.37 -16.70 -20.15
CA ASP A 29 -2.83 -17.41 -21.32
C ASP A 29 -1.53 -18.21 -21.06
N ALA A 30 -0.79 -17.88 -19.99
CA ALA A 30 0.51 -18.50 -19.68
C ALA A 30 0.43 -19.49 -18.51
N PRO A 31 1.21 -20.59 -18.48
CA PRO A 31 1.22 -21.51 -17.35
C PRO A 31 1.51 -20.81 -16.02
N GLN A 32 0.80 -21.25 -14.97
CA GLN A 32 1.01 -20.80 -13.60
C GLN A 32 2.07 -21.67 -12.91
N ALA A 33 2.97 -21.03 -12.16
CA ALA A 33 4.00 -21.67 -11.35
C ALA A 33 3.75 -21.41 -9.87
N ASP A 34 3.95 -22.43 -9.04
CA ASP A 34 3.93 -22.29 -7.58
C ASP A 34 5.24 -21.66 -7.09
N LEU A 35 5.14 -20.83 -6.06
CA LEU A 35 6.25 -20.19 -5.39
C LEU A 35 6.56 -20.90 -4.08
N VAL A 36 7.84 -21.05 -3.74
CA VAL A 36 8.24 -21.61 -2.46
C VAL A 36 7.88 -20.63 -1.33
N MET A 37 6.90 -21.01 -0.52
CA MET A 37 6.42 -20.23 0.63
C MET A 37 7.22 -20.55 1.89
N SER A 38 7.48 -19.51 2.69
CA SER A 38 7.98 -19.63 4.06
C SER A 38 6.81 -19.63 5.06
N ALA A 39 7.05 -20.20 6.24
CA ALA A 39 6.17 -19.94 7.37
C ALA A 39 6.19 -18.44 7.72
N LEU A 40 5.03 -17.87 8.02
CA LEU A 40 4.85 -16.46 8.31
C LEU A 40 4.31 -16.29 9.74
N THR A 41 4.98 -15.49 10.57
CA THR A 41 4.53 -15.21 11.94
C THR A 41 3.97 -13.80 12.09
N LEU A 42 2.94 -13.65 12.93
CA LEU A 42 2.36 -12.38 13.34
C LEU A 42 2.78 -12.06 14.77
N GLU A 43 3.23 -10.83 15.00
CA GLU A 43 3.62 -10.31 16.31
C GLU A 43 3.40 -8.80 16.43
N GLY A 44 3.86 -8.21 17.54
CA GLY A 44 3.75 -6.77 17.80
C GLY A 44 2.56 -6.43 18.70
N GLU A 45 1.82 -5.39 18.33
CA GLU A 45 0.73 -4.81 19.13
C GLU A 45 -0.59 -5.59 18.98
N ILE A 46 -0.53 -6.89 19.31
CA ILE A 46 -1.61 -7.85 19.12
C ILE A 46 -1.75 -8.80 20.32
N GLY A 47 -2.98 -9.29 20.54
CA GLY A 47 -3.31 -10.20 21.64
C GLY A 47 -3.16 -11.68 21.31
N ASN A 48 -3.02 -12.01 20.03
CA ASN A 48 -2.96 -13.38 19.51
C ASN A 48 -1.79 -13.57 18.52
N PRO A 49 -0.53 -13.42 18.98
CA PRO A 49 0.63 -13.71 18.14
C PRO A 49 0.68 -15.20 17.77
N GLY A 50 1.24 -15.51 16.61
CA GLY A 50 1.32 -16.89 16.13
C GLY A 50 1.64 -17.01 14.65
N THR A 51 1.65 -18.24 14.16
CA THR A 51 1.88 -18.53 12.75
C THR A 51 0.59 -18.38 11.94
N VAL A 52 0.69 -17.79 10.75
CA VAL A 52 -0.42 -17.68 9.81
C VAL A 52 -0.78 -19.06 9.26
N ASP A 53 -2.05 -19.45 9.42
CA ASP A 53 -2.61 -20.61 8.74
C ASP A 53 -3.14 -20.20 7.35
N PHE A 54 -2.29 -20.36 6.34
CA PHE A 54 -2.63 -20.08 4.94
C PHE A 54 -3.73 -20.98 4.40
N SER A 55 -3.89 -22.21 4.92
CA SER A 55 -4.89 -23.16 4.41
C SER A 55 -6.33 -22.69 4.66
N ALA A 56 -6.51 -21.81 5.64
CA ALA A 56 -7.78 -21.23 6.00
C ALA A 56 -8.08 -19.91 5.27
N LEU A 57 -7.18 -19.40 4.40
CA LEU A 57 -7.32 -18.10 3.75
C LEU A 57 -7.64 -18.24 2.25
N PRO A 58 -8.46 -17.33 1.68
CA PRO A 58 -8.74 -17.34 0.25
C PRO A 58 -7.50 -16.89 -0.55
N LEU A 59 -7.33 -17.45 -1.75
CA LEU A 59 -6.41 -16.90 -2.74
C LEU A 59 -7.02 -15.68 -3.42
N ARG A 60 -6.19 -14.66 -3.59
CA ARG A 60 -6.49 -13.39 -4.25
C ARG A 60 -5.55 -13.21 -5.43
N GLN A 61 -6.07 -12.70 -6.52
CA GLN A 61 -5.34 -12.46 -7.75
C GLN A 61 -5.07 -10.96 -7.92
N ILE A 62 -3.84 -10.61 -8.29
CA ILE A 62 -3.45 -9.25 -8.68
C ILE A 62 -2.56 -9.28 -9.91
N VAL A 63 -2.49 -8.15 -10.62
CA VAL A 63 -1.64 -7.95 -11.80
C VAL A 63 -0.67 -6.81 -11.53
N VAL A 64 0.62 -7.03 -11.80
CA VAL A 64 1.68 -6.06 -11.50
C VAL A 64 2.71 -6.00 -12.62
N LYS A 65 3.18 -4.78 -12.90
CA LYS A 65 4.38 -4.50 -13.67
C LYS A 65 5.53 -4.28 -12.69
N GLU A 66 6.39 -5.27 -12.53
CA GLU A 66 7.54 -5.11 -11.63
C GLU A 66 8.57 -4.19 -12.28
N THR A 67 8.92 -3.14 -11.54
CA THR A 67 9.83 -2.08 -11.97
C THR A 67 10.67 -1.67 -10.77
N LEU A 68 11.99 -1.80 -10.88
CA LEU A 68 12.91 -1.34 -9.82
C LEU A 68 13.23 0.13 -10.02
N PHE A 69 13.41 0.87 -8.95
CA PHE A 69 13.80 2.27 -9.03
C PHE A 69 15.29 2.40 -9.35
N ASP A 70 15.62 3.16 -10.39
CA ASP A 70 17.00 3.40 -10.86
C ASP A 70 17.46 4.85 -10.68
N GLY A 71 16.68 5.66 -9.95
CA GLY A 71 16.92 7.11 -9.80
C GLY A 71 16.28 7.96 -10.90
N LYS A 72 15.66 7.36 -11.93
CA LYS A 72 15.05 8.06 -13.06
C LYS A 72 13.64 7.52 -13.37
N ASN A 73 13.54 6.60 -14.33
CA ASN A 73 12.28 6.08 -14.87
C ASN A 73 12.02 4.63 -14.45
N GLY A 74 12.97 4.02 -13.75
CA GLY A 74 12.96 2.64 -13.33
C GLY A 74 13.42 1.66 -14.40
N THR A 75 13.80 0.47 -13.93
CA THR A 75 14.17 -0.66 -14.74
C THR A 75 13.07 -1.70 -14.70
N PHE A 76 12.44 -1.95 -15.85
CA PHE A 76 11.39 -2.94 -15.99
C PHE A 76 11.95 -4.36 -15.78
N VAL A 77 11.28 -5.14 -14.95
CA VAL A 77 11.65 -6.52 -14.61
C VAL A 77 10.74 -7.51 -15.31
N GLY A 78 9.45 -7.22 -15.36
CA GLY A 78 8.47 -8.05 -16.04
C GLY A 78 7.03 -7.70 -15.68
N SER A 79 6.10 -8.34 -16.38
CA SER A 79 4.67 -8.23 -16.15
C SER A 79 4.12 -9.58 -15.70
N TYR A 80 3.43 -9.58 -14.57
CA TYR A 80 3.00 -10.80 -13.90
C TYR A 80 1.58 -10.70 -13.37
N GLN A 81 0.93 -11.84 -13.31
CA GLN A 81 -0.23 -12.05 -12.46
C GLN A 81 0.21 -12.93 -11.29
N TYR A 82 -0.06 -12.48 -10.07
CA TYR A 82 0.24 -13.19 -8.83
C TYR A 82 -1.04 -13.67 -8.15
N GLU A 83 -1.04 -14.89 -7.63
CA GLU A 83 -2.05 -15.37 -6.69
C GLU A 83 -1.43 -15.53 -5.30
N GLY A 84 -2.12 -15.08 -4.27
CA GLY A 84 -1.61 -15.18 -2.92
C GLY A 84 -2.64 -14.81 -1.86
N TYR A 85 -2.16 -14.69 -0.64
CA TYR A 85 -3.00 -14.39 0.52
C TYR A 85 -2.90 -12.90 0.80
N SER A 86 -4.02 -12.17 0.80
CA SER A 86 -3.95 -10.73 1.04
C SER A 86 -3.59 -10.42 2.47
N LEU A 87 -2.83 -9.35 2.68
CA LEU A 87 -2.53 -8.84 4.01
C LEU A 87 -3.82 -8.46 4.76
N TYR A 88 -4.84 -7.97 4.04
CA TYR A 88 -6.17 -7.78 4.62
C TYR A 88 -6.73 -9.09 5.22
N ASP A 89 -6.80 -10.18 4.45
CA ASP A 89 -7.39 -11.44 4.93
C ASP A 89 -6.55 -12.05 6.08
N ILE A 90 -5.23 -11.88 6.06
CA ILE A 90 -4.32 -12.31 7.13
C ILE A 90 -4.58 -11.51 8.42
N LEU A 91 -4.66 -10.18 8.31
CA LEU A 91 -4.72 -9.28 9.45
C LEU A 91 -6.13 -9.10 10.02
N ASP A 92 -7.19 -9.43 9.27
CA ASP A 92 -8.59 -9.41 9.76
C ASP A 92 -8.82 -10.40 10.93
N ARG A 93 -7.90 -11.35 11.12
CA ARG A 93 -7.91 -12.34 12.22
C ARG A 93 -7.18 -11.86 13.48
N VAL A 94 -6.55 -10.69 13.42
CA VAL A 94 -5.75 -10.15 14.51
C VAL A 94 -6.63 -9.44 15.53
N VAL A 95 -6.37 -9.70 16.81
CA VAL A 95 -6.94 -8.93 17.92
C VAL A 95 -5.94 -7.85 18.30
N LEU A 96 -6.24 -6.59 17.96
CA LEU A 96 -5.34 -5.47 18.26
C LEU A 96 -5.16 -5.27 19.78
N LYS A 97 -3.92 -4.99 20.17
CA LYS A 97 -3.49 -4.57 21.51
C LYS A 97 -2.55 -3.37 21.38
N LYS A 98 -3.11 -2.29 20.85
CA LYS A 98 -2.40 -1.06 20.52
C LYS A 98 -1.80 -0.43 21.77
N LYS A 99 -0.49 -0.15 21.75
CA LYS A 99 0.27 0.32 22.92
C LYS A 99 -0.19 1.69 23.40
N ASN A 100 -0.49 2.58 22.46
CA ASN A 100 -0.93 3.94 22.74
C ASN A 100 -2.46 4.09 22.70
N GLU A 101 -3.25 3.01 22.81
CA GLU A 101 -4.73 3.05 22.74
C GLU A 101 -5.33 4.05 23.74
N ALA A 102 -4.78 4.12 24.96
CA ALA A 102 -5.24 5.03 26.01
C ALA A 102 -5.01 6.51 25.68
N GLU A 103 -3.96 6.82 24.90
CA GLU A 103 -3.65 8.18 24.46
C GLU A 103 -4.41 8.51 23.17
N PHE A 104 -4.41 7.59 22.21
CA PHE A 104 -4.96 7.75 20.88
C PHE A 104 -5.62 6.45 20.43
N ALA A 105 -6.93 6.33 20.70
CA ALA A 105 -7.71 5.14 20.34
C ALA A 105 -7.88 4.87 18.83
N PRO A 106 -7.90 5.87 17.91
CA PRO A 106 -8.00 5.58 16.48
C PRO A 106 -6.86 4.70 15.97
N ILE A 107 -7.15 3.87 14.97
CA ILE A 107 -6.22 2.91 14.36
C ILE A 107 -5.46 3.46 13.15
N ILE A 108 -5.63 4.74 12.85
CA ILE A 108 -5.08 5.41 11.66
C ILE A 108 -3.60 5.76 11.79
N ASP A 109 -3.01 5.61 12.97
CA ASP A 109 -1.58 5.73 13.25
C ASP A 109 -0.89 4.37 13.37
N LEU A 110 -1.58 3.28 12.99
CA LEU A 110 -0.99 1.95 12.89
C LEU A 110 -0.29 1.75 11.55
N PHE A 111 0.69 0.87 11.54
CA PHE A 111 1.33 0.34 10.35
C PHE A 111 1.86 -1.08 10.64
N VAL A 112 2.23 -1.79 9.59
CA VAL A 112 2.84 -3.10 9.70
C VAL A 112 4.23 -3.10 9.08
N VAL A 113 5.14 -3.85 9.70
CA VAL A 113 6.48 -4.13 9.19
C VAL A 113 6.49 -5.56 8.70
N ILE A 114 6.81 -5.78 7.43
CA ILE A 114 7.01 -7.09 6.85
C ILE A 114 8.51 -7.32 6.72
N GLU A 115 9.00 -8.45 7.23
CA GLU A 115 10.43 -8.78 7.29
C GLU A 115 10.69 -10.18 6.71
N ASN A 116 11.80 -10.34 6.00
CA ASN A 116 12.29 -11.63 5.55
C ASN A 116 13.47 -12.14 6.40
N ALA A 117 13.88 -13.39 6.17
CA ALA A 117 14.97 -14.01 6.93
C ALA A 117 16.34 -13.34 6.76
N ALA A 118 16.53 -12.53 5.71
CA ALA A 118 17.74 -11.75 5.46
C ALA A 118 17.73 -10.39 6.18
N GLY A 119 16.63 -10.04 6.86
CA GLY A 119 16.46 -8.77 7.57
C GLY A 119 15.98 -7.61 6.69
N GLU A 120 15.65 -7.85 5.41
CA GLU A 120 15.01 -6.84 4.56
C GLU A 120 13.59 -6.56 5.07
N LYS A 121 13.21 -5.27 5.03
CA LYS A 121 11.94 -4.80 5.57
C LYS A 121 11.19 -3.96 4.56
N ALA A 122 9.87 -4.07 4.61
CA ALA A 122 8.94 -3.17 3.94
C ALA A 122 7.85 -2.74 4.93
N VAL A 123 7.33 -1.51 4.79
CA VAL A 123 6.24 -0.99 5.62
C VAL A 123 4.98 -0.75 4.80
N ILE A 124 3.83 -1.05 5.41
CA ILE A 124 2.49 -0.80 4.86
C ILE A 124 1.68 -0.08 5.95
N SER A 125 1.03 1.04 5.62
CA SER A 125 0.19 1.75 6.59
C SER A 125 -1.10 0.97 6.83
N TRP A 126 -1.71 1.12 8.01
CA TRP A 126 -3.06 0.58 8.24
C TRP A 126 -4.09 1.15 7.27
N GLY A 127 -3.81 2.38 6.82
CA GLY A 127 -4.43 3.05 5.70
C GLY A 127 -4.55 2.19 4.47
N GLU A 128 -3.42 1.81 3.88
CA GLU A 128 -3.33 1.01 2.65
C GLU A 128 -4.08 -0.33 2.74
N LEU A 129 -4.30 -0.86 3.95
CA LEU A 129 -4.96 -2.15 4.16
C LEU A 129 -6.48 -2.05 4.27
N TYR A 130 -7.00 -1.04 4.98
CA TYR A 130 -8.40 -1.02 5.41
C TYR A 130 -9.22 0.16 4.89
N TYR A 131 -8.57 1.17 4.31
CA TYR A 131 -9.24 2.38 3.82
C TYR A 131 -9.53 2.38 2.31
N PRO A 132 -8.74 1.73 1.43
CA PRO A 132 -9.07 1.66 0.01
C PRO A 132 -10.36 0.89 -0.28
N ILE A 133 -10.95 1.20 -1.44
CA ILE A 133 -12.04 0.40 -2.00
C ILE A 133 -11.58 -1.00 -2.45
N HIS A 134 -10.30 -1.12 -2.85
CA HIS A 134 -9.69 -2.36 -3.30
C HIS A 134 -8.76 -2.93 -2.21
N ARG A 135 -9.34 -3.71 -1.29
CA ARG A 135 -8.66 -4.12 -0.04
C ARG A 135 -7.73 -5.33 -0.17
N HIS A 136 -7.73 -6.01 -1.30
CA HIS A 136 -6.98 -7.27 -1.49
C HIS A 136 -5.78 -7.11 -2.44
N GLU A 137 -5.31 -5.87 -2.65
CA GLU A 137 -4.25 -5.53 -3.62
C GLU A 137 -2.83 -5.66 -3.06
N ILE A 138 -2.69 -6.04 -1.79
CA ILE A 138 -1.40 -6.29 -1.14
C ILE A 138 -1.40 -7.74 -0.67
N ILE A 139 -0.55 -8.58 -1.25
CA ILE A 139 -0.55 -10.03 -1.02
C ILE A 139 0.83 -10.57 -0.67
N ILE A 140 0.84 -11.71 0.03
CA ILE A 140 1.96 -12.64 0.05
C ILE A 140 1.74 -13.63 -1.09
N ALA A 141 2.49 -13.48 -2.18
CA ALA A 141 2.32 -14.28 -3.39
C ALA A 141 2.73 -15.73 -3.15
N SER A 142 1.86 -16.66 -3.55
CA SER A 142 2.08 -18.11 -3.50
C SER A 142 2.21 -18.74 -4.88
N LYS A 143 1.75 -18.03 -5.92
CA LYS A 143 1.83 -18.45 -7.31
C LYS A 143 2.04 -17.26 -8.22
N VAL A 144 2.61 -17.51 -9.38
CA VAL A 144 2.91 -16.50 -10.39
C VAL A 144 2.68 -17.05 -11.79
N ARG A 145 2.25 -16.18 -12.69
CA ARG A 145 2.34 -16.41 -14.13
C ARG A 145 2.79 -15.15 -14.84
N ARG A 146 3.39 -15.33 -16.01
CA ARG A 146 3.77 -14.23 -16.88
C ARG A 146 2.53 -13.66 -17.56
N ILE A 147 2.55 -12.37 -17.81
CA ILE A 147 1.69 -11.74 -18.81
C ILE A 147 2.55 -11.56 -20.05
N VAL A 148 2.33 -12.42 -21.05
CA VAL A 148 3.17 -12.50 -22.25
C VAL A 148 2.63 -11.55 -23.32
N PRO A 149 3.40 -10.56 -23.79
CA PRO A 149 2.95 -9.67 -24.85
C PRO A 149 2.61 -10.43 -26.13
N SER A 150 1.46 -10.15 -26.73
CA SER A 150 0.94 -10.92 -27.87
C SER A 150 1.84 -10.89 -29.11
N LYS A 151 2.57 -9.78 -29.33
CA LYS A 151 3.44 -9.56 -30.50
C LYS A 151 4.89 -9.99 -30.28
N THR A 152 5.53 -9.50 -29.22
CA THR A 152 6.96 -9.76 -28.98
C THR A 152 7.21 -11.14 -28.36
N LYS A 153 6.19 -11.73 -27.71
CA LYS A 153 6.30 -13.03 -27.02
C LYS A 153 7.41 -13.08 -25.98
N GLU A 154 7.77 -11.93 -25.43
CA GLU A 154 8.85 -11.81 -24.47
C GLU A 154 8.52 -12.54 -23.16
N LEU A 155 9.49 -13.30 -22.64
CA LEU A 155 9.34 -14.16 -21.48
C LEU A 155 10.23 -13.68 -20.33
N TRP A 156 9.64 -12.90 -19.43
CA TRP A 156 10.33 -12.39 -18.24
C TRP A 156 10.70 -13.51 -17.26
N PRO A 157 11.76 -13.37 -16.45
CA PRO A 157 12.12 -14.39 -15.45
C PRO A 157 11.00 -14.55 -14.41
N LEU A 158 10.61 -15.77 -14.08
CA LEU A 158 9.66 -15.99 -12.97
C LEU A 158 10.42 -16.01 -11.64
N PRO A 159 9.88 -15.41 -10.57
CA PRO A 159 10.39 -15.66 -9.23
C PRO A 159 10.21 -17.14 -8.87
N ALA A 160 11.13 -17.69 -8.07
CA ALA A 160 11.07 -19.06 -7.58
C ALA A 160 10.52 -19.15 -6.15
N VAL A 161 10.52 -18.03 -5.42
CA VAL A 161 10.13 -17.95 -4.02
C VAL A 161 8.98 -16.97 -3.85
N SER A 162 8.23 -17.16 -2.77
CA SER A 162 7.17 -16.25 -2.37
C SER A 162 7.71 -14.84 -2.17
N LYS A 163 6.87 -13.83 -2.34
CA LYS A 163 7.24 -12.43 -2.09
C LYS A 163 6.03 -11.60 -1.66
N LEU A 164 6.30 -10.51 -0.95
CA LEU A 164 5.32 -9.44 -0.80
C LEU A 164 5.09 -8.82 -2.19
N VAL A 165 3.83 -8.53 -2.53
CA VAL A 165 3.48 -7.82 -3.76
C VAL A 165 2.46 -6.76 -3.43
N VAL A 166 2.79 -5.49 -3.71
CA VAL A 166 1.88 -4.34 -3.58
C VAL A 166 1.45 -3.90 -4.98
N ALA A 167 0.18 -4.09 -5.34
CA ALA A 167 -0.26 -3.83 -6.71
C ALA A 167 -0.33 -2.34 -7.07
N SER A 168 -0.57 -1.48 -6.09
CA SER A 168 -0.69 -0.03 -6.27
C SER A 168 0.65 0.69 -6.42
N ASP A 169 1.79 0.00 -6.21
CA ASP A 169 3.12 0.59 -6.34
C ASP A 169 3.53 0.74 -7.81
N LEU A 170 4.10 1.89 -8.15
CA LEU A 170 4.74 2.16 -9.44
C LEU A 170 6.10 1.48 -9.50
N TYR A 171 6.95 1.72 -8.50
CA TYR A 171 8.22 1.04 -8.29
C TYR A 171 8.07 -0.02 -7.21
N THR A 172 8.39 -1.27 -7.53
CA THR A 172 8.12 -2.44 -6.70
C THR A 172 9.21 -2.70 -5.65
N GLU A 173 9.76 -1.64 -5.06
CA GLU A 173 10.81 -1.74 -4.05
C GLU A 173 10.34 -2.47 -2.80
N ARG A 174 9.05 -2.35 -2.45
CA ARG A 174 8.45 -3.05 -1.31
C ARG A 174 8.28 -4.56 -1.54
N ASN A 175 8.48 -5.07 -2.76
CA ASN A 175 8.23 -6.48 -3.09
C ASN A 175 9.36 -7.41 -2.61
N ILE A 176 9.61 -7.45 -1.30
CA ILE A 176 10.65 -8.25 -0.67
C ILE A 176 10.37 -9.75 -0.80
N SER A 177 11.43 -10.54 -0.98
CA SER A 177 11.34 -11.99 -1.17
C SER A 177 11.25 -12.73 0.17
N SER A 178 10.56 -13.87 0.15
CA SER A 178 10.35 -14.80 1.27
C SER A 178 10.01 -14.14 2.61
N PRO A 179 8.92 -13.37 2.73
CA PRO A 179 8.48 -12.83 4.01
C PRO A 179 8.30 -13.92 5.07
N VAL A 180 8.83 -13.70 6.27
CA VAL A 180 8.75 -14.65 7.39
C VAL A 180 8.04 -14.06 8.61
N LYS A 181 7.89 -12.73 8.68
CA LYS A 181 7.33 -12.06 9.85
C LYS A 181 6.55 -10.80 9.48
N ILE A 182 5.44 -10.56 10.17
CA ILE A 182 4.69 -9.31 10.16
C ILE A 182 4.57 -8.80 11.60
N THR A 183 5.03 -7.58 11.84
CA THR A 183 4.96 -6.91 13.15
C THR A 183 4.02 -5.72 13.06
N ILE A 184 2.94 -5.71 13.84
CA ILE A 184 1.99 -4.59 13.94
C ILE A 184 2.55 -3.56 14.94
N ARG A 185 2.55 -2.28 14.58
CA ARG A 185 3.06 -1.17 15.41
C ARG A 185 2.16 0.06 15.32
N SER A 186 2.07 0.84 16.40
CA SER A 186 1.60 2.24 16.35
C SER A 186 2.76 3.21 16.18
N SER A 187 2.48 4.42 15.70
CA SER A 187 3.43 5.53 15.77
C SER A 187 3.94 5.74 17.19
N THR A 188 5.25 5.92 17.36
CA THR A 188 5.89 6.26 18.63
C THR A 188 6.00 7.76 18.86
N LEU A 189 5.61 8.58 17.88
CA LEU A 189 5.55 10.02 18.05
C LEU A 189 4.43 10.41 19.02
N ASN A 190 4.78 11.25 19.98
CA ASN A 190 3.86 11.73 20.99
C ASN A 190 3.29 13.10 20.59
N TYR A 191 1.96 13.16 20.47
CA TYR A 191 1.24 14.40 20.30
C TYR A 191 0.24 14.54 21.44
N LYS A 192 0.32 15.66 22.16
CA LYS A 192 -0.63 15.97 23.23
C LYS A 192 -2.04 16.02 22.65
N VAL A 193 -2.91 15.11 23.12
CA VAL A 193 -4.32 15.11 22.73
C VAL A 193 -5.07 16.16 23.56
N ASP A 194 -5.57 17.19 22.89
CA ASP A 194 -6.33 18.28 23.51
C ASP A 194 -7.54 18.67 22.66
N ARG A 195 -8.72 18.23 23.08
CA ARG A 195 -9.99 18.48 22.37
C ARG A 195 -10.60 19.85 22.67
N ASN A 196 -9.98 20.64 23.54
CA ASN A 196 -10.51 21.92 24.01
C ASN A 196 -9.81 23.13 23.39
N ILE A 197 -9.03 22.93 22.32
CA ILE A 197 -8.34 24.02 21.62
C ILE A 197 -9.38 24.98 21.00
N PRO A 198 -9.43 26.26 21.43
CA PRO A 198 -10.38 27.23 20.89
C PRO A 198 -10.20 27.38 19.37
N ASP A 199 -11.31 27.28 18.64
CA ASP A 199 -11.40 27.38 17.18
C ASP A 199 -10.54 26.41 16.36
N MET A 200 -9.69 25.59 16.99
CA MET A 200 -8.86 24.55 16.37
C MET A 200 -8.11 25.05 15.13
N TYR A 201 -7.73 26.33 15.06
CA TYR A 201 -7.19 26.92 13.84
C TYR A 201 -5.67 26.71 13.74
N ALA A 202 -5.22 26.06 12.66
CA ALA A 202 -3.82 25.98 12.27
C ALA A 202 -3.58 26.89 11.04
N GLY A 203 -2.88 28.00 11.23
CA GLY A 203 -2.53 28.95 10.16
C GLY A 203 -1.19 28.67 9.47
N GLU A 204 -0.46 27.67 9.94
CA GLU A 204 0.86 27.28 9.44
C GLU A 204 0.90 25.75 9.26
N LEU A 205 1.49 25.28 8.16
CA LEU A 205 1.77 23.88 7.88
C LEU A 205 3.28 23.65 7.77
N LYS A 206 3.80 22.80 8.64
CA LYS A 206 5.23 22.47 8.74
C LYS A 206 5.54 21.13 8.07
N PHE A 207 6.67 21.07 7.40
CA PHE A 207 7.24 19.86 6.82
C PHE A 207 8.58 19.61 7.47
N SER A 208 8.71 18.48 8.15
CA SER A 208 9.91 18.10 8.90
C SER A 208 10.46 16.74 8.46
N ASP A 209 11.76 16.56 8.66
CA ASP A 209 12.46 15.28 8.63
C ASP A 209 12.93 15.02 10.06
N ARG A 210 12.31 14.05 10.73
CA ARG A 210 12.42 13.89 12.19
C ARG A 210 12.07 15.21 12.88
N ASP A 211 12.98 15.77 13.68
CA ASP A 211 12.79 17.05 14.36
C ASP A 211 13.33 18.25 13.56
N GLN A 212 13.93 18.01 12.40
CA GLN A 212 14.47 19.08 11.55
C GLN A 212 13.37 19.65 10.65
N LEU A 213 12.99 20.91 10.90
CA LEU A 213 12.12 21.66 9.99
C LEU A 213 12.81 21.84 8.63
N ARG A 214 12.13 21.44 7.55
CA ARG A 214 12.60 21.57 6.17
C ARG A 214 11.92 22.72 5.45
N LYS A 215 10.61 22.86 5.65
CA LYS A 215 9.76 23.84 4.97
C LYS A 215 8.58 24.19 5.86
N SER A 216 8.08 25.41 5.75
CA SER A 216 6.83 25.82 6.38
C SER A 216 6.07 26.75 5.45
N ILE A 217 4.75 26.67 5.47
CA ILE A 217 3.87 27.58 4.74
C ILE A 217 2.79 28.14 5.64
N SER A 218 2.48 29.43 5.44
CA SER A 218 1.37 30.11 6.10
C SER A 218 0.11 30.06 5.24
N ASP A 219 -1.04 30.34 5.84
CA ASP A 219 -2.31 30.53 5.13
C ASP A 219 -2.16 31.42 3.88
N GLY A 220 -2.74 30.98 2.76
CA GLY A 220 -2.57 31.59 1.45
C GLY A 220 -1.25 31.28 0.72
N GLY A 221 -0.30 30.61 1.37
CA GLY A 221 1.03 30.28 0.83
C GLY A 221 1.15 28.92 0.13
N LEU A 222 0.04 28.21 -0.11
CA LEU A 222 0.06 26.95 -0.85
C LEU A 222 0.11 27.22 -2.35
N GLU A 223 1.31 27.08 -2.91
CA GLU A 223 1.58 27.20 -4.34
C GLU A 223 1.61 25.82 -5.02
N GLY A 224 1.40 25.79 -6.34
CA GLY A 224 1.49 24.59 -7.17
C GLY A 224 0.27 24.36 -8.06
N ASN A 225 0.33 23.27 -8.84
CA ASN A 225 -0.76 22.91 -9.73
C ASN A 225 -1.96 22.40 -8.92
N GLN A 226 -3.07 23.13 -9.00
CA GLN A 226 -4.33 22.74 -8.39
C GLN A 226 -5.00 21.64 -9.22
N VAL A 227 -5.33 20.53 -8.57
CA VAL A 227 -6.12 19.44 -9.14
C VAL A 227 -7.45 19.32 -8.40
N SER A 228 -8.47 18.84 -9.11
CA SER A 228 -9.82 18.67 -8.56
C SER A 228 -10.18 17.19 -8.58
N TYR A 229 -10.50 16.63 -7.42
CA TYR A 229 -11.00 15.26 -7.30
C TYR A 229 -12.47 15.27 -6.91
N GLY A 230 -13.30 14.64 -7.74
CA GLY A 230 -14.67 14.33 -7.36
C GLY A 230 -14.67 13.45 -6.11
N SER A 231 -15.56 13.73 -5.17
CA SER A 231 -15.61 13.01 -3.90
C SER A 231 -17.05 12.72 -3.52
N VAL A 232 -17.31 11.51 -3.03
CA VAL A 232 -18.49 11.17 -2.23
C VAL A 232 -17.96 10.94 -0.82
N PHE A 233 -17.87 12.02 -0.06
CA PHE A 233 -17.10 12.05 1.17
C PHE A 233 -17.89 11.37 2.30
N TYR A 234 -17.41 10.22 2.76
CA TYR A 234 -18.10 9.36 3.72
C TYR A 234 -17.20 9.05 4.92
N GLY A 235 -17.67 9.32 6.13
CA GLY A 235 -16.96 9.02 7.38
C GLY A 235 -17.52 7.81 8.08
N ARG A 236 -16.65 7.00 8.72
CA ARG A 236 -17.08 5.77 9.40
C ARG A 236 -18.10 6.02 10.51
N GLY A 237 -17.94 7.12 11.25
CA GLY A 237 -18.82 7.47 12.38
C GLY A 237 -20.04 8.31 12.02
N THR A 238 -19.94 9.16 11.01
CA THR A 238 -20.92 10.22 10.71
C THR A 238 -21.66 10.04 9.38
N GLY A 239 -21.28 9.04 8.58
CA GLY A 239 -21.87 8.80 7.26
C GLY A 239 -21.47 9.87 6.25
N ILE A 240 -22.40 10.26 5.38
CA ILE A 240 -22.12 11.20 4.29
C ILE A 240 -21.85 12.62 4.81
N HIS A 241 -20.76 13.20 4.35
CA HIS A 241 -20.39 14.59 4.59
C HIS A 241 -20.74 15.50 3.41
N GLY A 242 -20.75 14.95 2.18
CA GLY A 242 -21.14 15.67 0.98
C GLY A 242 -20.54 15.08 -0.28
N THR A 243 -20.87 15.67 -1.42
CA THR A 243 -20.36 15.25 -2.75
C THR A 243 -19.53 16.34 -3.43
N THR A 244 -19.11 17.34 -2.67
CA THR A 244 -18.33 18.47 -3.18
C THR A 244 -16.92 18.00 -3.51
N PRO A 245 -16.39 18.31 -4.71
CA PRO A 245 -15.01 17.98 -5.05
C PRO A 245 -14.01 18.65 -4.11
N PHE A 246 -12.92 17.95 -3.79
CA PHE A 246 -11.76 18.55 -3.16
C PHE A 246 -10.84 19.14 -4.23
N ARG A 247 -10.31 20.33 -3.97
CA ARG A 247 -9.39 21.05 -4.86
C ARG A 247 -8.12 21.37 -4.08
N GLY A 248 -6.99 20.88 -4.53
CA GLY A 248 -5.74 21.01 -3.79
C GLY A 248 -4.50 20.75 -4.63
N VAL A 249 -3.34 20.90 -3.99
CA VAL A 249 -2.04 20.56 -4.57
C VAL A 249 -1.64 19.17 -4.11
N MET A 250 -1.08 18.35 -4.99
CA MET A 250 -0.59 17.02 -4.60
C MET A 250 0.56 17.16 -3.59
N LEU A 251 0.46 16.45 -2.47
CA LEU A 251 1.47 16.47 -1.41
C LEU A 251 2.85 16.06 -1.96
N LYS A 252 2.90 15.04 -2.82
CA LYS A 252 4.14 14.58 -3.45
C LYS A 252 4.84 15.68 -4.26
N ASP A 253 4.08 16.42 -5.07
CA ASP A 253 4.64 17.45 -5.95
C ASP A 253 5.11 18.65 -5.13
N PHE A 254 4.33 19.04 -4.11
CA PHE A 254 4.66 20.17 -3.24
C PHE A 254 5.92 19.96 -2.40
N SER A 255 6.25 18.70 -2.09
CA SER A 255 7.31 18.32 -1.14
C SER A 255 8.44 17.48 -1.77
N ALA A 256 8.46 17.29 -3.08
CA ALA A 256 9.51 16.53 -3.80
C ALA A 256 10.91 17.16 -3.68
N ASP A 257 11.01 18.46 -3.40
CA ASP A 257 12.27 19.15 -3.17
C ASP A 257 12.92 18.76 -1.84
N ILE A 258 12.11 18.49 -0.81
CA ILE A 258 12.56 18.18 0.55
C ILE A 258 12.54 16.67 0.88
N TYR A 259 11.65 15.89 0.27
CA TYR A 259 11.52 14.45 0.50
C TYR A 259 11.92 13.68 -0.75
N LYS A 260 13.22 13.39 -0.88
CA LYS A 260 13.77 12.72 -2.05
C LYS A 260 13.35 11.26 -2.14
N MET A 261 12.98 10.82 -3.34
CA MET A 261 12.67 9.42 -3.60
C MET A 261 13.97 8.61 -3.64
N SER A 262 13.97 7.49 -2.92
CA SER A 262 15.05 6.51 -2.92
C SER A 262 14.44 5.12 -2.72
N GLY A 263 15.16 4.06 -3.11
CA GLY A 263 14.70 2.69 -2.85
C GLY A 263 14.47 2.41 -1.36
N GLU A 264 15.30 3.01 -0.49
CA GLU A 264 15.11 2.93 0.96
C GLU A 264 13.82 3.61 1.41
N ASN A 265 13.57 4.85 0.98
CA ASN A 265 12.35 5.58 1.36
C ASN A 265 11.10 4.87 0.87
N LEU A 266 11.12 4.33 -0.35
CA LEU A 266 10.02 3.53 -0.90
C LEU A 266 9.74 2.27 -0.06
N LYS A 267 10.77 1.67 0.54
CA LYS A 267 10.64 0.46 1.38
C LYS A 267 10.17 0.76 2.80
N THR A 268 10.79 1.72 3.48
CA THR A 268 10.69 1.88 4.94
C THR A 268 10.37 3.30 5.41
N GLY A 269 10.22 4.25 4.49
CA GLY A 269 9.85 5.61 4.81
C GLY A 269 8.40 5.72 5.25
N LEU A 270 8.15 6.53 6.29
CA LEU A 270 6.84 6.80 6.86
C LEU A 270 6.63 8.31 6.99
N PHE A 271 5.37 8.73 6.91
CA PHE A 271 4.93 10.07 7.25
C PHE A 271 3.94 9.99 8.39
N VAL A 272 4.13 10.84 9.40
CA VAL A 272 3.12 11.13 10.41
C VAL A 272 2.60 12.53 10.16
N VAL A 273 1.32 12.62 9.88
CA VAL A 273 0.62 13.89 9.68
C VAL A 273 -0.23 14.18 10.90
N SER A 274 -0.36 15.45 11.30
CA SER A 274 -1.10 15.81 12.50
C SER A 274 -1.92 17.08 12.38
N ALA A 275 -2.81 17.26 13.37
CA ALA A 275 -3.51 18.49 13.68
C ALA A 275 -3.15 18.96 15.11
N PRO A 276 -3.44 20.23 15.49
CA PRO A 276 -3.10 20.78 16.80
C PRO A 276 -3.69 20.05 18.00
N ASP A 277 -4.83 19.37 17.84
CA ASP A 277 -5.52 18.61 18.90
C ASP A 277 -4.90 17.24 19.17
N GLY A 278 -3.80 16.91 18.49
CA GLY A 278 -3.11 15.63 18.57
C GLY A 278 -3.72 14.55 17.68
N TYR A 279 -4.74 14.86 16.88
CA TYR A 279 -5.23 13.95 15.83
C TYR A 279 -4.15 13.74 14.78
N ARG A 280 -3.96 12.49 14.37
CA ARG A 280 -2.81 12.11 13.53
C ARG A 280 -3.08 10.84 12.74
N ALA A 281 -2.35 10.67 11.64
CA ALA A 281 -2.39 9.47 10.82
C ALA A 281 -0.99 9.12 10.30
N VAL A 282 -0.76 7.84 10.05
CA VAL A 282 0.45 7.31 9.42
C VAL A 282 0.17 7.02 7.95
N PHE A 283 1.09 7.46 7.10
CA PHE A 283 1.15 7.14 5.68
C PHE A 283 2.52 6.53 5.38
N THR A 284 2.60 5.60 4.43
CA THR A 284 3.91 5.19 3.93
C THR A 284 4.43 6.20 2.91
N TYR A 285 5.74 6.23 2.72
CA TYR A 285 6.31 7.06 1.66
C TYR A 285 5.76 6.65 0.29
N SER A 286 5.63 5.34 0.05
CA SER A 286 5.07 4.80 -1.19
C SER A 286 3.59 5.17 -1.41
N GLU A 287 2.80 5.24 -0.33
CA GLU A 287 1.42 5.71 -0.39
C GLU A 287 1.30 7.16 -0.89
N ILE A 288 2.32 8.01 -0.66
CA ILE A 288 2.32 9.41 -1.11
C ILE A 288 3.04 9.58 -2.45
N PHE A 289 4.16 8.91 -2.67
CA PHE A 289 5.08 9.20 -3.79
C PHE A 289 5.12 8.11 -4.88
N ASN A 290 4.55 6.94 -4.66
CA ASN A 290 4.79 5.76 -5.50
C ASN A 290 3.50 5.10 -6.02
N ARG A 291 2.36 5.80 -6.01
CA ARG A 291 1.11 5.23 -6.51
C ARG A 291 1.10 5.12 -8.03
N ASN A 292 0.47 4.07 -8.56
CA ASN A 292 0.27 3.88 -10.00
C ASN A 292 -1.18 4.09 -10.48
N ASP A 293 -2.11 4.33 -9.54
CA ASP A 293 -3.55 4.49 -9.80
C ASP A 293 -4.00 5.96 -9.87
N GLN A 294 -3.06 6.90 -9.72
CA GLN A 294 -3.27 8.34 -9.73
C GLN A 294 -4.21 8.88 -8.62
N ALA A 295 -4.45 8.10 -7.56
CA ALA A 295 -5.28 8.47 -6.42
C ALA A 295 -4.48 9.22 -5.33
N GLU A 296 -3.95 10.39 -5.68
CA GLU A 296 -2.94 11.06 -4.86
C GLU A 296 -3.49 11.74 -3.61
N VAL A 297 -2.62 11.95 -2.63
CA VAL A 297 -2.93 12.72 -1.43
C VAL A 297 -2.82 14.22 -1.74
N LEU A 298 -3.88 14.98 -1.46
CA LEU A 298 -3.93 16.43 -1.68
C LEU A 298 -3.75 17.21 -0.37
N ILE A 299 -3.10 18.36 -0.47
CA ILE A 299 -3.22 19.47 0.48
C ILE A 299 -4.26 20.43 -0.09
N VAL A 300 -5.37 20.59 0.60
CA VAL A 300 -6.51 21.43 0.22
C VAL A 300 -6.41 22.76 0.98
N PRO A 301 -6.32 23.91 0.29
CA PRO A 301 -6.34 25.21 0.94
C PRO A 301 -7.74 25.50 1.48
N MET A 302 -7.82 25.89 2.75
CA MET A 302 -9.05 26.18 3.50
C MET A 302 -9.02 27.61 4.08
N SER A 303 -8.34 28.52 3.39
CA SER A 303 -8.15 29.91 3.83
C SER A 303 -9.45 30.58 4.24
N GLY A 304 -9.46 31.20 5.42
CA GLY A 304 -10.64 31.90 5.95
C GLY A 304 -11.79 31.00 6.41
N VAL A 305 -11.67 29.66 6.32
CA VAL A 305 -12.72 28.75 6.78
C VAL A 305 -12.57 28.51 8.30
N LYS A 306 -13.46 29.14 9.06
CA LYS A 306 -13.47 29.02 10.54
C LYS A 306 -13.57 27.55 10.97
N LYS A 307 -12.78 27.16 11.99
CA LYS A 307 -12.77 25.82 12.60
C LYS A 307 -12.33 24.67 11.69
N GLN A 308 -11.67 24.98 10.59
CA GLN A 308 -11.14 23.99 9.62
C GLN A 308 -9.62 24.12 9.41
N GLY A 309 -9.01 25.19 9.95
CA GLY A 309 -7.61 25.55 9.71
C GLY A 309 -7.37 26.04 8.29
N ALA A 310 -6.13 26.44 7.99
CA ALA A 310 -5.75 26.91 6.66
C ALA A 310 -5.55 25.77 5.65
N PHE A 311 -5.34 24.54 6.14
CA PHE A 311 -5.03 23.38 5.32
C PHE A 311 -5.80 22.14 5.77
N LEU A 312 -6.23 21.35 4.78
CA LEU A 312 -6.83 20.04 4.97
C LEU A 312 -6.05 19.00 4.17
N LEU A 313 -5.76 17.86 4.78
CA LEU A 313 -5.23 16.69 4.07
C LEU A 313 -6.39 15.86 3.50
N TYR A 314 -6.32 15.50 2.24
CA TYR A 314 -7.31 14.66 1.57
C TYR A 314 -6.63 13.47 0.86
N PRO A 315 -6.66 12.26 1.45
CA PRO A 315 -6.19 11.04 0.79
C PRO A 315 -7.26 10.50 -0.18
N ALA A 316 -7.08 10.73 -1.48
CA ALA A 316 -8.11 10.41 -2.47
C ALA A 316 -8.40 8.91 -2.65
N ALA A 317 -7.43 8.06 -2.31
CA ALA A 317 -7.57 6.61 -2.35
C ALA A 317 -8.49 6.04 -1.25
N ASP A 318 -8.81 6.84 -0.23
CA ASP A 318 -9.58 6.36 0.92
C ASP A 318 -11.07 6.39 0.67
N PHE A 319 -11.72 5.30 1.08
CA PHE A 319 -13.17 5.24 1.18
C PHE A 319 -13.69 6.05 2.37
N PHE A 320 -13.03 5.93 3.54
CA PHE A 320 -13.44 6.63 4.76
C PHE A 320 -12.65 7.93 4.97
N SER A 321 -13.35 8.98 5.36
CA SER A 321 -12.78 10.30 5.66
C SER A 321 -11.93 10.36 6.93
N ASP A 322 -11.83 9.30 7.72
CA ASP A 322 -11.16 9.32 9.03
C ASP A 322 -9.67 9.71 8.94
N ARG A 323 -9.01 9.49 7.79
CA ARG A 323 -7.63 9.96 7.53
C ARG A 323 -7.55 11.31 6.81
N SER A 324 -8.68 11.95 6.53
CA SER A 324 -8.73 13.34 6.09
C SER A 324 -8.54 14.26 7.29
N ILE A 325 -7.36 14.86 7.40
CA ILE A 325 -7.00 15.67 8.57
C ILE A 325 -7.35 17.13 8.30
N ARG A 326 -8.34 17.62 9.03
CA ARG A 326 -8.64 19.05 9.12
C ARG A 326 -7.62 19.74 10.00
N CYS A 327 -7.39 21.03 9.77
CA CYS A 327 -6.42 21.81 10.52
C CYS A 327 -5.01 21.19 10.45
N LEU A 328 -4.64 20.64 9.29
CA LEU A 328 -3.35 20.02 9.06
C LEU A 328 -2.24 21.03 9.39
N ASN A 329 -1.37 20.69 10.34
CA ASN A 329 -0.33 21.58 10.83
C ASN A 329 1.10 21.02 10.71
N GLU A 330 1.25 19.71 10.62
CA GLU A 330 2.54 19.06 10.47
C GLU A 330 2.46 17.86 9.52
N VAL A 331 3.48 17.73 8.67
CA VAL A 331 3.84 16.53 7.91
C VAL A 331 5.28 16.18 8.33
N LYS A 332 5.45 15.08 9.05
CA LYS A 332 6.75 14.65 9.57
C LYS A 332 7.19 13.35 8.90
N PHE A 333 8.33 13.39 8.22
CA PHE A 333 8.97 12.21 7.64
C PHE A 333 9.83 11.50 8.69
N MET A 334 9.72 10.17 8.74
CA MET A 334 10.48 9.28 9.62
C MET A 334 10.97 8.06 8.83
N GLN A 335 12.13 7.53 9.21
CA GLN A 335 12.47 6.16 8.82
C GLN A 335 11.87 5.17 9.82
N LEU A 336 11.67 3.92 9.38
CA LEU A 336 11.26 2.84 10.26
C LEU A 336 12.16 2.69 11.49
N SER A 337 13.46 2.96 11.37
CA SER A 337 14.41 2.92 12.49
C SER A 337 14.15 3.96 13.59
N ASP A 338 13.43 5.03 13.25
CA ASP A 338 13.09 6.11 14.15
C ASP A 338 11.70 5.93 14.80
N MET A 339 10.97 4.87 14.40
CA MET A 339 9.59 4.57 14.81
C MET A 339 9.53 3.40 15.78
#